data_AF-A0A7S1RKG5-F1
#
_entry.id   AF-A0A7S1RKG5-F1
#
_cell.length_a   1.000
_cell.length_b   1.000
_cell.length_c   1.000
_cell.angle_alpha   90.00
_cell.angle_beta   90.00
_cell.angle_gamma   90.00
#
_symmetry.space_group_name_H-M   'P 1'
#
loop_
_entity.id
_entity.type
_entity.pdbx_description
1 polymer ?
#
loop_
_entity_poly.entity_id
_entity_poly.type
_entity_poly.pdbx_seq_one_letter_code
_entity_poly.pdbx_strand_id
1 'polypeptide(L)'
;AYELCGSPDNLYVGCQYDEPVSDLRGLLQSASEAKFDFVVIPLFQRRDPGGAYELRPAMASDLALDSKTWSTAIVGMLSEWIDPGPAATPERRSECQRALEQELHWASHLGVYGIVLPPPSGARCELYAAAVGRLLLGGVYTTQLMLRVPLLAETAGGQVDGWEMWNGFRLLCDQNPRLQVVLELTADLPSTERELERWFAEPVRSVIVPADIFLTNKQGFPVLSKRHKAFLVQAFRHKVQVIFKGLPGGAEAEAGAEADASKYLHYIARLFQSRPAPTPQEQFELPYHDYLQAPLQPLQDDLESQTYETFEKDPVKYVRYEEAIFRCLQDKLSAG
;
A
#
# COMPACT_ATOMS: atom_id res chain seq x y z
N ALA A 1 -1.64 21.97 17.45
CA ALA A 1 -1.53 20.51 17.62
C ALA A 1 -2.87 19.92 17.23
N TYR A 2 -2.95 19.25 16.09
CA TYR A 2 -4.17 18.52 15.71
C TYR A 2 -4.02 17.14 16.32
N GLU A 3 -4.80 16.84 17.35
CA GLU A 3 -4.94 15.48 17.86
C GLU A 3 -5.56 14.63 16.75
N LEU A 4 -4.75 13.77 16.13
CA LEU A 4 -5.22 12.64 15.33
C LEU A 4 -5.79 11.61 16.32
N CYS A 5 -7.01 11.87 16.81
CA CYS A 5 -7.67 11.03 17.80
C CYS A 5 -8.63 10.05 17.13
N GLY A 6 -8.33 8.75 17.23
CA GLY A 6 -9.32 7.71 17.56
C GLY A 6 -10.40 7.33 16.53
N SER A 7 -10.20 7.47 15.22
CA SER A 7 -11.05 6.80 14.21
C SER A 7 -10.32 5.58 13.63
N PRO A 8 -11.01 4.48 13.28
CA PRO A 8 -10.41 3.36 12.52
C PRO A 8 -9.84 3.78 11.15
N ASP A 9 -10.14 4.98 10.66
CA ASP A 9 -9.59 5.54 9.42
C ASP A 9 -8.47 6.56 9.69
N ASN A 10 -7.40 6.13 10.35
CA ASN A 10 -6.20 6.96 10.50
C ASN A 10 -5.36 6.95 9.22
N LEU A 11 -4.82 8.12 8.87
CA LEU A 11 -3.79 8.24 7.85
C LEU A 11 -2.47 7.79 8.46
N TYR A 12 -1.89 6.70 7.93
CA TYR A 12 -0.54 6.26 8.30
C TYR A 12 0.46 6.78 7.28
N VAL A 13 1.48 7.50 7.76
CA VAL A 13 2.54 8.08 6.94
C VAL A 13 3.90 7.51 7.31
N GLY A 14 4.64 7.05 6.30
CA GLY A 14 6.01 6.59 6.44
C GLY A 14 7.00 7.43 5.63
N CYS A 15 8.27 7.35 5.99
CA CYS A 15 9.38 7.96 5.25
C CYS A 15 10.34 6.89 4.74
N GLN A 16 10.65 6.93 3.44
CA GLN A 16 11.63 6.04 2.82
C GLN A 16 13.03 6.66 2.84
N TYR A 17 14.01 5.84 3.22
CA TYR A 17 15.43 6.14 3.15
C TYR A 17 16.10 5.16 2.17
N ASP A 18 16.89 5.67 1.23
CA ASP A 18 17.51 4.85 0.17
C ASP A 18 18.87 4.27 0.56
N GLU A 19 19.47 4.79 1.64
CA GLU A 19 20.76 4.34 2.15
C GLU A 19 20.59 3.47 3.41
N PRO A 20 21.46 2.46 3.60
CA PRO A 20 21.57 1.73 4.85
C PRO A 20 21.85 2.69 6.02
N VAL A 21 21.05 2.57 7.08
CA VAL A 21 21.19 3.41 8.28
C VAL A 21 21.81 2.59 9.42
N SER A 22 22.91 3.09 9.98
CA SER A 22 23.61 2.44 11.11
C SER A 22 22.96 2.71 12.46
N ASP A 23 22.51 3.95 12.71
CA ASP A 23 21.78 4.33 13.92
C ASP A 23 20.25 4.32 13.69
N LEU A 24 19.65 3.13 13.81
CA LEU A 24 18.20 2.98 13.68
C LEU A 24 17.41 3.68 14.79
N ARG A 25 17.98 3.82 15.99
CA ARG A 25 17.25 4.43 17.11
C ARG A 25 17.17 5.93 16.94
N GLY A 26 18.29 6.57 16.55
CA GLY A 26 18.31 7.97 16.15
C GLY A 26 17.36 8.24 14.98
N LEU A 27 17.40 7.39 13.94
CA LEU A 27 16.49 7.50 12.80
C LEU A 27 15.01 7.46 13.20
N LEU A 28 14.62 6.49 14.03
CA LEU A 28 13.24 6.36 14.50
C LEU A 28 12.82 7.53 15.39
N GLN A 29 13.74 8.05 16.21
CA GLN A 29 13.49 9.23 17.00
C GLN A 29 13.23 10.45 16.11
N SER A 30 14.12 10.74 15.15
CA SER A 30 13.95 11.84 14.20
C SER A 30 12.69 11.69 13.36
N ALA A 31 12.38 10.48 12.89
CA ALA A 31 11.16 10.21 12.14
C ALA A 31 9.89 10.48 12.97
N SER A 32 9.89 10.07 14.25
CA SER A 32 8.80 10.33 15.18
C SER A 32 8.63 11.82 15.51
N GLU A 33 9.74 12.53 15.70
CA GLU A 33 9.76 13.99 15.88
C GLU A 33 9.17 14.71 14.65
N ALA A 34 9.52 14.24 13.45
CA ALA A 34 8.98 14.67 12.17
C ALA A 34 7.54 14.16 11.86
N LYS A 35 6.91 13.43 12.78
CA LYS A 35 5.52 12.92 12.70
C LYS A 35 5.29 11.83 11.66
N PHE A 36 6.29 11.00 11.39
CA PHE A 36 6.11 9.74 10.67
C PHE A 36 5.75 8.60 11.64
N ASP A 37 4.86 7.71 11.20
CA ASP A 37 4.41 6.55 11.96
C ASP A 37 5.36 5.35 11.82
N PHE A 38 6.04 5.24 10.68
CA PHE A 38 6.98 4.17 10.36
C PHE A 38 8.06 4.64 9.38
N VAL A 39 9.10 3.84 9.21
CA VAL A 39 10.17 4.09 8.22
C VAL A 39 10.30 2.91 7.26
N VAL A 40 10.72 3.21 6.04
CA VAL A 40 11.00 2.24 4.99
C VAL A 40 12.49 2.29 4.68
N ILE A 41 13.23 1.22 4.94
CA ILE A 41 14.71 1.22 4.89
C ILE A 41 15.24 -0.01 4.14
N PRO A 42 16.39 0.10 3.44
CA PRO A 42 17.09 -1.07 2.94
C PRO A 42 17.63 -1.90 4.10
N LEU A 43 17.39 -3.21 4.06
CA LEU A 43 17.87 -4.13 5.09
C LEU A 43 19.30 -4.63 4.85
N PHE A 44 19.89 -4.29 3.69
CA PHE A 44 21.18 -4.80 3.23
C PHE A 44 22.06 -3.67 2.72
N GLN A 45 23.37 -3.85 2.87
CA GLN A 45 24.37 -2.94 2.35
C GLN A 45 24.42 -2.98 0.82
N ARG A 46 24.86 -1.88 0.19
CA ARG A 46 25.09 -1.84 -1.24
C ARG A 46 26.16 -2.85 -1.64
N ARG A 47 25.94 -3.47 -2.80
CA ARG A 47 26.88 -4.42 -3.38
C ARG A 47 28.10 -3.69 -3.93
N ASP A 48 29.28 -4.22 -3.64
CA ASP A 48 30.53 -3.79 -4.29
C ASP A 48 30.51 -4.14 -5.79
N PRO A 49 30.82 -3.19 -6.69
CA PRO A 49 30.86 -3.45 -8.13
C PRO A 49 31.79 -4.62 -8.47
N GLY A 50 31.27 -5.65 -9.14
CA GLY A 50 32.05 -6.78 -9.66
C GLY A 50 32.41 -7.88 -8.65
N GLY A 51 32.00 -7.77 -7.38
CA GLY A 51 32.19 -8.82 -6.37
C GLY A 51 31.14 -9.94 -6.45
N ALA A 52 31.47 -11.14 -5.97
CA ALA A 52 30.50 -12.21 -5.75
C ALA A 52 29.49 -11.82 -4.67
N TYR A 53 28.23 -12.25 -4.82
CA TYR A 53 27.21 -11.96 -3.81
C TYR A 53 27.51 -12.63 -2.45
N GLU A 54 27.59 -11.78 -1.43
CA GLU A 54 27.64 -12.08 -0.01
C GLU A 54 26.48 -11.34 0.69
N LEU A 55 25.77 -12.05 1.58
CA LEU A 55 24.71 -11.44 2.37
C LEU A 55 25.33 -10.46 3.37
N ARG A 56 25.06 -9.17 3.20
CA ARG A 56 25.55 -8.11 4.09
C ARG A 56 24.38 -7.31 4.66
N PRO A 57 23.84 -7.71 5.82
CA PRO A 57 22.83 -6.92 6.51
C PRO A 57 23.32 -5.49 6.77
N ALA A 58 22.42 -4.52 6.64
CA ALA A 58 22.70 -3.11 6.97
C ALA A 58 23.00 -2.92 8.47
N MET A 59 22.47 -3.82 9.31
CA MET A 59 22.61 -3.82 10.76
C MET A 59 23.44 -5.03 11.22
N ALA A 60 24.24 -4.85 12.26
CA ALA A 60 25.07 -5.94 12.78
C ALA A 60 24.27 -7.06 13.49
N SER A 61 23.08 -6.75 14.03
CA SER A 61 22.23 -7.72 14.74
C SER A 61 20.77 -7.28 14.77
N ASP A 62 19.88 -8.27 14.81
CA ASP A 62 18.46 -8.17 15.15
C ASP A 62 18.19 -7.43 16.47
N LEU A 63 19.12 -7.52 17.44
CA LEU A 63 19.06 -6.84 18.74
C LEU A 63 19.18 -5.30 18.65
N ALA A 64 19.39 -4.74 17.46
CA ALA A 64 19.37 -3.29 17.26
C ALA A 64 18.06 -2.65 17.77
N LEU A 65 16.94 -3.35 17.57
CA LEU A 65 15.60 -2.96 18.01
C LEU A 65 14.88 -4.13 18.71
N ASP A 66 13.83 -3.84 19.46
CA ASP A 66 12.98 -4.88 20.02
C ASP A 66 11.98 -5.42 18.97
N SER A 67 11.42 -6.61 19.21
CA SER A 67 10.50 -7.26 18.26
C SER A 67 9.25 -6.43 17.98
N LYS A 68 8.80 -5.63 18.95
CA LYS A 68 7.66 -4.73 18.77
C LYS A 68 7.99 -3.65 17.75
N THR A 69 9.13 -2.97 17.91
CA THR A 69 9.55 -1.90 17.00
C THR A 69 9.77 -2.42 15.59
N TRP A 70 10.41 -3.59 15.42
CA TRP A 70 10.54 -4.22 14.11
C TRP A 70 9.17 -4.46 13.46
N SER A 71 8.24 -5.07 14.19
CA SER A 71 6.93 -5.45 13.66
C SER A 71 5.94 -4.30 13.49
N THR A 72 6.16 -3.12 14.08
CA THR A 72 5.21 -1.99 13.98
C THR A 72 5.74 -0.75 13.29
N ALA A 73 7.06 -0.50 13.32
CA ALA A 73 7.65 0.76 12.87
C ALA A 73 8.59 0.61 11.66
N ILE A 74 8.95 -0.62 11.26
CA ILE A 74 9.91 -0.86 10.18
C ILE A 74 9.26 -1.63 9.03
N VAL A 75 9.37 -1.07 7.83
CA VAL A 75 9.17 -1.76 6.55
C VAL A 75 10.54 -1.96 5.91
N GLY A 76 10.89 -3.21 5.59
CA GLY A 76 12.20 -3.54 5.04
C GLY A 76 12.18 -3.60 3.51
N MET A 77 13.14 -2.96 2.84
CA MET A 77 13.36 -3.09 1.40
C MET A 77 14.46 -4.11 1.13
N LEU A 78 14.21 -4.98 0.15
CA LEU A 78 15.25 -5.85 -0.39
C LEU A 78 16.13 -5.10 -1.39
N SER A 79 17.28 -5.68 -1.71
CA SER A 79 18.22 -5.10 -2.67
C SER A 79 17.60 -4.93 -4.08
N GLU A 80 17.71 -3.72 -4.65
CA GLU A 80 17.19 -3.37 -5.98
C GLU A 80 17.68 -4.29 -7.12
N TRP A 81 18.85 -4.90 -6.98
CA TRP A 81 19.45 -5.73 -8.01
C TRP A 81 18.94 -7.18 -8.04
N ILE A 82 18.05 -7.58 -7.12
CA ILE A 82 17.56 -8.95 -7.02
C ILE A 82 16.81 -9.42 -8.27
N ASP A 83 16.20 -8.52 -9.05
CA ASP A 83 15.66 -8.93 -10.34
C ASP A 83 16.81 -9.24 -11.33
N PRO A 84 16.93 -10.49 -11.82
CA PRO A 84 17.94 -10.83 -12.82
C PRO A 84 17.72 -10.08 -14.14
N GLY A 85 16.49 -9.66 -14.44
CA GLY A 85 16.13 -9.04 -15.70
C GLY A 85 16.09 -10.02 -16.88
N PRO A 86 15.61 -9.56 -18.04
CA PRO A 86 15.20 -10.44 -19.14
C PRO A 86 16.35 -11.08 -19.93
N ALA A 87 17.56 -10.53 -19.83
CA ALA A 87 18.74 -10.98 -20.57
C ALA A 87 19.87 -11.50 -19.66
N ALA A 88 19.57 -11.80 -18.38
CA ALA A 88 20.59 -12.29 -17.46
C ALA A 88 21.17 -13.64 -17.88
N THR A 89 22.46 -13.82 -17.60
CA THR A 89 23.15 -15.11 -17.72
C THR A 89 22.63 -16.10 -16.67
N PRO A 90 22.80 -17.43 -16.86
CA PRO A 90 22.42 -18.42 -15.86
C PRO A 90 23.03 -18.17 -14.46
N GLU A 91 24.28 -17.71 -14.42
CA GLU A 91 24.99 -17.40 -13.17
C GLU A 91 24.33 -16.23 -12.45
N ARG A 92 23.98 -15.17 -13.20
CA ARG A 92 23.27 -14.01 -12.67
C ARG A 92 21.90 -14.39 -12.13
N ARG A 93 21.16 -15.25 -12.84
CA ARG A 93 19.86 -15.76 -12.39
C ARG A 93 19.97 -16.53 -11.09
N SER A 94 20.94 -17.45 -11.01
CA SER A 94 21.19 -18.24 -9.80
C SER A 94 21.63 -17.35 -8.63
N GLU A 95 22.43 -16.32 -8.89
CA GLU A 95 22.85 -15.35 -7.88
C GLU A 95 21.66 -14.55 -7.33
N CYS A 96 20.84 -13.99 -8.21
CA CYS A 96 19.62 -13.26 -7.87
C CYS A 96 18.62 -14.13 -7.09
N GLN A 97 18.41 -15.38 -7.51
CA GLN A 97 17.54 -16.31 -6.79
C GLN A 97 18.07 -16.59 -5.37
N ARG A 98 19.38 -16.88 -5.24
CA ARG A 98 20.02 -17.10 -3.93
C ARG A 98 19.91 -15.86 -3.04
N ALA A 99 20.11 -14.67 -3.61
CA ALA A 99 19.99 -13.42 -2.89
C ALA A 99 18.57 -13.15 -2.40
N LEU A 100 17.57 -13.34 -3.27
CA LEU A 100 16.16 -13.24 -2.88
C LEU A 100 15.83 -14.15 -1.70
N GLU A 101 16.23 -15.42 -1.78
CA GLU A 101 16.01 -16.41 -0.72
C GLU A 101 16.68 -15.99 0.60
N GLN A 102 17.97 -15.62 0.57
CA GLN A 102 18.73 -15.25 1.76
C GLN A 102 18.23 -13.94 2.39
N GLU A 103 17.96 -12.92 1.58
CA GLU A 103 17.47 -11.62 2.05
C GLU A 103 16.06 -11.72 2.63
N LEU A 104 15.15 -12.47 1.99
CA LEU A 104 13.82 -12.73 2.54
C LEU A 104 13.89 -13.47 3.87
N HIS A 105 14.76 -14.46 3.98
CA HIS A 105 14.90 -15.23 5.21
C HIS A 105 15.40 -14.37 6.38
N TRP A 106 16.33 -13.45 6.11
CA TRP A 106 16.78 -12.48 7.10
C TRP A 106 15.70 -11.45 7.45
N ALA A 107 15.01 -10.89 6.46
CA ALA A 107 13.95 -9.91 6.69
C ALA A 107 12.79 -10.51 7.51
N SER A 108 12.40 -11.76 7.24
CA SER A 108 11.42 -12.47 8.05
C SER A 108 11.92 -12.85 9.44
N HIS A 109 13.22 -13.14 9.61
CA HIS A 109 13.81 -13.36 10.93
C HIS A 109 13.73 -12.10 11.81
N LEU A 110 13.95 -10.92 11.24
CA LEU A 110 13.77 -9.64 11.95
C LEU A 110 12.31 -9.39 12.38
N GLY A 111 11.35 -10.00 11.69
CA GLY A 111 9.92 -9.81 11.96
C GLY A 111 9.46 -8.39 11.64
N VAL A 112 9.97 -7.79 10.55
CA VAL A 112 9.53 -6.47 10.07
C VAL A 112 8.03 -6.46 9.75
N TYR A 113 7.40 -5.29 9.77
CA TYR A 113 5.97 -5.13 9.47
C TYR A 113 5.61 -5.69 8.08
N GLY A 114 6.43 -5.37 7.09
CA GLY A 114 6.28 -5.81 5.71
C GLY A 114 7.61 -5.72 4.96
N ILE A 115 7.72 -6.50 3.89
CA ILE A 115 8.91 -6.57 3.05
C ILE A 115 8.57 -6.04 1.66
N VAL A 116 9.25 -4.98 1.24
CA VAL A 116 9.14 -4.40 -0.10
C VAL A 116 10.13 -5.08 -1.02
N LEU A 117 9.58 -5.75 -2.03
CA LEU A 117 10.31 -6.34 -3.14
C LEU A 117 10.60 -5.26 -4.20
N PRO A 118 11.78 -5.27 -4.84
CA PRO A 118 12.09 -4.32 -5.91
C PRO A 118 11.13 -4.49 -7.11
N PRO A 119 10.93 -3.43 -7.90
CA PRO A 119 10.12 -3.51 -9.10
C PRO A 119 10.80 -4.41 -10.15
N PRO A 120 10.04 -5.14 -10.96
CA PRO A 120 10.57 -5.77 -12.15
C PRO A 120 11.24 -4.75 -13.08
N SER A 121 12.45 -5.07 -13.53
CA SER A 121 13.32 -4.26 -14.40
C SER A 121 12.81 -4.10 -15.83
N GLY A 122 11.82 -4.88 -16.24
CA GLY A 122 11.25 -4.83 -17.58
C GLY A 122 9.88 -5.50 -17.67
N ALA A 123 9.28 -5.43 -18.86
CA ALA A 123 7.99 -6.05 -19.15
C ALA A 123 7.98 -7.57 -18.93
N ARG A 124 9.13 -8.22 -19.09
CA ARG A 124 9.33 -9.65 -18.83
C ARG A 124 9.89 -9.86 -17.44
N CYS A 125 9.09 -10.45 -16.56
CA CYS A 125 9.39 -10.67 -15.15
C CYS A 125 9.29 -12.14 -14.73
N GLU A 126 9.27 -13.08 -15.68
CA GLU A 126 8.85 -14.46 -15.45
C GLU A 126 9.77 -15.20 -14.48
N LEU A 127 11.09 -15.00 -14.62
CA LEU A 127 12.07 -15.60 -13.73
C LEU A 127 11.96 -15.07 -12.30
N TYR A 128 11.71 -13.77 -12.17
CA TYR A 128 11.56 -13.14 -10.87
C TYR A 128 10.25 -13.56 -10.20
N ALA A 129 9.14 -13.53 -10.93
CA ALA A 129 7.84 -13.99 -10.46
C ALA A 129 7.86 -15.47 -10.09
N ALA A 130 8.53 -16.33 -10.87
CA ALA A 130 8.66 -17.75 -10.53
C ALA A 130 9.45 -17.98 -9.23
N ALA A 131 10.50 -17.20 -8.99
CA ALA A 131 11.28 -17.27 -7.75
C ALA A 131 10.43 -16.83 -6.55
N VAL A 132 9.76 -15.68 -6.65
CA VAL A 132 8.85 -15.18 -5.59
C VAL A 132 7.66 -16.13 -5.37
N GLY A 133 7.05 -16.62 -6.44
CA GLY A 133 5.94 -17.57 -6.40
C GLY A 133 6.28 -18.87 -5.67
N ARG A 134 7.49 -19.42 -5.88
CA ARG A 134 7.97 -20.60 -5.14
C ARG A 134 8.04 -20.34 -3.63
N LEU A 135 8.53 -19.17 -3.24
CA LEU A 135 8.65 -18.77 -1.85
C LEU A 135 7.29 -18.51 -1.20
N LEU A 136 6.36 -17.93 -1.97
CA LEU A 136 4.96 -17.76 -1.59
C LEU A 136 4.21 -19.10 -1.45
N LEU A 137 4.59 -20.16 -2.16
CA LEU A 137 3.96 -21.49 -2.00
C LEU A 137 4.53 -22.26 -0.82
N GLY A 138 5.81 -22.06 -0.49
CA GLY A 138 6.50 -22.81 0.58
C GLY A 138 5.96 -22.58 1.98
N GLY A 139 5.10 -21.57 2.21
CA GLY A 139 4.47 -21.34 3.52
C GLY A 139 5.39 -20.79 4.61
N VAL A 140 6.69 -20.62 4.32
CA VAL A 140 7.73 -20.30 5.31
C VAL A 140 7.62 -18.87 5.85
N TYR A 141 7.10 -17.94 5.05
CA TYR A 141 7.09 -16.51 5.37
C TYR A 141 5.72 -16.06 5.88
N THR A 142 5.65 -15.57 7.12
CA THR A 142 4.42 -14.98 7.69
C THR A 142 4.32 -13.47 7.46
N THR A 143 5.45 -12.82 7.19
CA THR A 143 5.52 -11.38 6.88
C THR A 143 4.86 -11.07 5.55
N GLN A 144 4.21 -9.90 5.46
CA GLN A 144 3.56 -9.41 4.24
C GLN A 144 4.63 -9.11 3.18
N LEU A 145 4.48 -9.68 1.98
CA LEU A 145 5.33 -9.38 0.83
C LEU A 145 4.62 -8.38 -0.07
N MET A 146 5.29 -7.27 -0.37
CA MET A 146 4.71 -6.18 -1.15
C MET A 146 5.62 -5.89 -2.34
N LEU A 147 5.11 -6.03 -3.55
CA LEU A 147 5.85 -5.67 -4.77
C LEU A 147 5.79 -4.16 -4.97
N ARG A 148 6.94 -3.48 -5.07
CA ARG A 148 6.97 -2.09 -5.53
C ARG A 148 6.61 -2.06 -7.01
N VAL A 149 5.61 -1.27 -7.38
CA VAL A 149 5.19 -1.13 -8.78
C VAL A 149 4.99 0.36 -9.09
N PRO A 150 5.78 0.98 -9.97
CA PRO A 150 5.51 2.34 -10.41
C PRO A 150 4.27 2.39 -11.30
N LEU A 151 3.51 3.49 -11.27
CA LEU A 151 2.36 3.67 -12.17
C LEU A 151 2.75 3.58 -13.65
N LEU A 152 3.89 4.17 -14.00
CA LEU A 152 4.52 4.07 -15.30
C LEU A 152 5.99 3.67 -15.11
N ALA A 153 6.37 2.48 -15.60
CA ALA A 153 7.74 2.00 -15.51
C ALA A 153 8.53 2.44 -16.75
N GLU A 154 9.64 3.16 -16.56
CA GLU A 154 10.60 3.40 -17.64
C GLU A 154 11.51 2.17 -17.79
N THR A 155 11.41 1.49 -18.93
CA THR A 155 12.22 0.31 -19.22
C THR A 155 13.08 0.55 -20.46
N ALA A 156 14.06 -0.33 -20.71
CA ALA A 156 14.87 -0.26 -21.94
C ALA A 156 14.04 -0.34 -23.24
N GLY A 157 12.83 -0.93 -23.17
CA GLY A 157 11.89 -1.04 -24.29
C GLY A 157 10.91 0.13 -24.41
N GLY A 158 11.06 1.16 -23.57
CA GLY A 158 10.13 2.27 -23.44
C GLY A 158 9.30 2.21 -22.16
N GLN A 159 8.33 3.11 -22.07
CA GLN A 159 7.43 3.22 -20.94
C GLN A 159 6.43 2.05 -20.95
N VAL A 160 6.32 1.37 -19.81
CA VAL A 160 5.43 0.22 -19.58
C VAL A 160 4.40 0.61 -18.53
N ASP A 161 3.15 0.25 -18.75
CA ASP A 161 2.09 0.41 -17.77
C ASP A 161 2.34 -0.47 -16.54
N GLY A 162 2.46 0.15 -15.37
CA GLY A 162 2.68 -0.56 -14.11
C GLY A 162 1.63 -1.61 -13.81
N TRP A 163 0.38 -1.39 -14.23
CA TRP A 163 -0.68 -2.37 -13.99
C TRP A 163 -0.45 -3.64 -14.81
N GLU A 164 0.03 -3.53 -16.05
CA GLU A 164 0.35 -4.69 -16.89
C GLU A 164 1.51 -5.51 -16.28
N MET A 165 2.52 -4.81 -15.77
CA MET A 165 3.63 -5.41 -15.03
C MET A 165 3.14 -6.18 -13.80
N TRP A 166 2.32 -5.54 -12.96
CA TRP A 166 1.70 -6.19 -11.80
C TRP A 166 0.84 -7.38 -12.20
N ASN A 167 -0.01 -7.22 -13.22
CA ASN A 167 -0.94 -8.25 -13.66
C ASN A 167 -0.19 -9.50 -14.17
N GLY A 168 0.86 -9.32 -14.96
CA GLY A 168 1.73 -10.41 -15.39
C GLY A 168 2.40 -11.10 -14.21
N PHE A 169 2.94 -10.32 -13.27
CA PHE A 169 3.64 -10.84 -12.11
C PHE A 169 2.73 -11.66 -11.18
N ARG A 170 1.54 -11.14 -10.83
CA ARG A 170 0.60 -11.83 -9.93
C ARG A 170 0.06 -13.10 -10.54
N LEU A 171 -0.16 -13.15 -11.86
CA LEU A 171 -0.67 -14.35 -12.55
C LEU A 171 0.36 -15.48 -12.51
N LEU A 172 1.64 -15.16 -12.65
CA LEU A 172 2.73 -16.12 -12.51
C LEU A 172 2.95 -16.58 -11.06
N CYS A 173 2.50 -15.76 -10.10
CA CYS A 173 2.43 -16.11 -8.68
C CYS A 173 1.11 -16.76 -8.26
N ASP A 174 0.28 -17.23 -9.21
CA ASP A 174 -1.03 -17.87 -8.97
C ASP A 174 -1.99 -17.02 -8.10
N GLN A 175 -1.93 -15.69 -8.29
CA GLN A 175 -2.73 -14.71 -7.56
C GLN A 175 -2.65 -14.88 -6.02
N ASN A 176 -1.48 -15.27 -5.50
CA ASN A 176 -1.31 -15.53 -4.08
C ASN A 176 -1.72 -14.32 -3.22
N PRO A 177 -2.67 -14.46 -2.28
CA PRO A 177 -3.21 -13.32 -1.53
C PRO A 177 -2.19 -12.68 -0.58
N ARG A 178 -1.07 -13.34 -0.29
CA ARG A 178 0.01 -12.78 0.52
C ARG A 178 0.90 -11.80 -0.25
N LEU A 179 0.79 -11.76 -1.58
CA LEU A 179 1.47 -10.78 -2.41
C LEU A 179 0.58 -9.54 -2.56
N GLN A 180 1.08 -8.42 -2.07
CA GLN A 180 0.42 -7.12 -2.06
C GLN A 180 1.21 -6.13 -2.94
N VAL A 181 0.68 -4.92 -3.13
CA VAL A 181 1.32 -3.87 -3.95
C VAL A 181 1.73 -2.68 -3.08
N VAL A 182 2.94 -2.19 -3.29
CA VAL A 182 3.33 -0.81 -2.97
C VAL A 182 3.35 -0.02 -4.27
N LEU A 183 2.35 0.82 -4.48
CA LEU A 183 2.19 1.56 -5.72
C LEU A 183 3.01 2.86 -5.68
N GLU A 184 3.93 3.06 -6.61
CA GLU A 184 4.75 4.28 -6.69
C GLU A 184 4.16 5.26 -7.70
N LEU A 185 3.80 6.47 -7.22
CA LEU A 185 3.36 7.55 -8.10
C LEU A 185 4.53 8.08 -8.92
N THR A 186 4.29 8.27 -10.21
CA THR A 186 5.26 8.81 -11.16
C THR A 186 4.88 10.23 -11.57
N ALA A 187 5.84 11.00 -12.10
CA ALA A 187 5.60 12.40 -12.50
C ALA A 187 4.43 12.54 -13.49
N ASP A 188 4.34 11.59 -14.41
CA ASP A 188 3.21 11.40 -15.30
C ASP A 188 2.33 10.25 -14.81
N LEU A 189 1.01 10.40 -14.99
CA LEU A 189 0.04 9.34 -14.72
C LEU A 189 -0.39 8.69 -16.04
N PRO A 190 -0.90 7.45 -16.02
CA PRO A 190 -1.54 6.83 -17.18
C PRO A 190 -2.51 7.76 -17.90
N SER A 191 -2.61 7.55 -19.21
CA SER A 191 -3.26 8.47 -20.14
C SER A 191 -4.76 8.63 -19.86
N THR A 192 -5.41 7.56 -19.41
CA THR A 192 -6.85 7.55 -19.14
C THR A 192 -7.13 7.33 -17.65
N GLU A 193 -8.27 7.85 -17.18
CA GLU A 193 -8.71 7.59 -15.79
C GLU A 193 -9.05 6.10 -15.59
N ARG A 194 -9.56 5.41 -16.62
CA ARG A 194 -9.83 3.97 -16.57
C ARG A 194 -8.57 3.16 -16.30
N GLU A 195 -7.43 3.57 -16.84
CA GLU A 195 -6.14 2.92 -16.58
C GLU A 195 -5.73 3.03 -15.11
N LEU A 196 -5.98 4.19 -14.48
CA LEU A 196 -5.75 4.43 -13.06
C LEU A 196 -6.73 3.65 -12.18
N GLU A 197 -8.01 3.61 -12.56
CA GLU A 197 -9.08 3.00 -11.78
C GLU A 197 -8.90 1.49 -11.56
N ARG A 198 -8.14 0.82 -12.44
CA ARG A 198 -7.78 -0.59 -12.26
C ARG A 198 -7.16 -0.86 -10.89
N TRP A 199 -6.35 0.07 -10.37
CA TRP A 199 -5.67 -0.08 -9.09
C TRP A 199 -6.60 -0.13 -7.87
N PHE A 200 -7.84 0.36 -7.98
CA PHE A 200 -8.81 0.27 -6.88
C PHE A 200 -9.40 -1.13 -6.69
N ALA A 201 -9.16 -2.03 -7.65
CA ALA A 201 -9.49 -3.46 -7.55
C ALA A 201 -8.24 -4.31 -7.24
N GLU A 202 -7.10 -3.69 -6.93
CA GLU A 202 -5.84 -4.37 -6.65
C GLU A 202 -5.50 -4.31 -5.16
N PRO A 203 -4.71 -5.27 -4.63
CA PRO A 203 -4.32 -5.32 -3.22
C PRO A 203 -3.22 -4.29 -2.89
N VAL A 204 -3.52 -3.01 -3.08
CA VAL A 204 -2.61 -1.89 -2.81
C VAL A 204 -2.58 -1.62 -1.31
N ARG A 205 -1.43 -1.90 -0.69
CA ARG A 205 -1.23 -1.66 0.74
C ARG A 205 -0.78 -0.23 1.03
N SER A 206 0.11 0.27 0.18
CA SER A 206 0.75 1.56 0.37
C SER A 206 0.97 2.27 -0.96
N VAL A 207 0.99 3.60 -0.92
CA VAL A 207 1.30 4.46 -2.06
C VAL A 207 2.58 5.25 -1.75
N ILE A 208 3.62 5.04 -2.55
CA ILE A 208 4.82 5.88 -2.51
C ILE A 208 4.53 7.17 -3.27
N VAL A 209 4.78 8.30 -2.62
CA VAL A 209 4.64 9.65 -3.16
C VAL A 209 6.03 10.31 -3.14
N PRO A 210 6.75 10.28 -4.27
CA PRO A 210 8.05 10.95 -4.38
C PRO A 210 7.95 12.47 -4.15
N ALA A 211 9.00 13.08 -3.60
CA ALA A 211 9.03 14.52 -3.37
C ALA A 211 9.10 15.34 -4.68
N ASP A 212 9.71 14.77 -5.72
CA ASP A 212 9.92 15.41 -7.03
C ASP A 212 8.63 15.56 -7.88
N ILE A 213 7.56 14.82 -7.56
CA ILE A 213 6.26 14.97 -8.23
C ILE A 213 5.41 16.12 -7.65
N PHE A 214 5.85 16.74 -6.55
CA PHE A 214 5.16 17.90 -5.99
C PHE A 214 5.49 19.17 -6.77
N LEU A 215 4.46 19.97 -7.02
CA LEU A 215 4.57 21.31 -7.58
C LEU A 215 4.62 22.33 -6.46
N THR A 216 5.30 23.45 -6.67
CA THR A 216 5.27 24.57 -5.72
C THR A 216 4.13 25.53 -6.08
N ASN A 217 3.22 25.79 -5.14
CA ASN A 217 2.17 26.78 -5.35
C ASN A 217 2.70 28.22 -5.22
N LYS A 218 1.86 29.23 -5.52
CA LYS A 218 2.22 30.66 -5.40
C LYS A 218 2.66 31.08 -3.99
N GLN A 219 2.33 30.31 -2.96
CA GLN A 219 2.65 30.57 -1.56
C GLN A 219 3.90 29.78 -1.09
N GLY A 220 4.57 29.04 -1.97
CA GLY A 220 5.77 28.26 -1.63
C GLY A 220 5.48 26.91 -0.97
N PHE A 221 4.25 26.41 -0.99
CA PHE A 221 3.90 25.10 -0.43
C PHE A 221 3.89 24.00 -1.52
N PRO A 222 4.34 22.78 -1.17
CA PRO A 222 4.26 21.62 -2.06
C PRO A 222 2.80 21.20 -2.24
N VAL A 223 2.38 21.01 -3.49
CA VAL A 223 1.04 20.57 -3.87
C VAL A 223 1.13 19.57 -5.02
N LEU A 224 0.29 18.54 -5.01
CA LEU A 224 0.14 17.62 -6.13
C LEU A 224 -0.73 18.24 -7.23
N SER A 225 -0.53 17.81 -8.47
CA SER A 225 -1.42 18.18 -9.59
C SER A 225 -2.85 17.69 -9.35
N LYS A 226 -3.83 18.25 -10.09
CA LYS A 226 -5.24 17.92 -9.91
C LYS A 226 -5.53 16.42 -10.08
N ARG A 227 -4.89 15.76 -11.07
CA ARG A 227 -5.08 14.32 -11.33
C ARG A 227 -4.49 13.46 -10.20
N HIS A 228 -3.28 13.78 -9.74
CA HIS A 228 -2.63 13.09 -8.61
C HIS A 228 -3.45 13.23 -7.32
N LYS A 229 -3.94 14.44 -7.04
CA LYS A 229 -4.84 14.69 -5.90
C LYS A 229 -6.10 13.82 -5.99
N ALA A 230 -6.76 13.78 -7.15
CA ALA A 230 -7.98 13.01 -7.33
C ALA A 230 -7.75 11.51 -7.07
N PHE A 231 -6.70 10.95 -7.67
CA PHE A 231 -6.29 9.57 -7.46
C PHE A 231 -6.03 9.25 -5.98
N LEU A 232 -5.20 10.07 -5.30
CA LEU A 232 -4.82 9.80 -3.91
C LEU A 232 -6.01 9.94 -2.94
N VAL A 233 -6.91 10.91 -3.17
CA VAL A 233 -8.14 11.05 -2.37
C VAL A 233 -9.05 9.84 -2.52
N GLN A 234 -9.14 9.26 -3.72
CA GLN A 234 -9.89 8.02 -3.94
C GLN A 234 -9.19 6.82 -3.29
N ALA A 235 -7.86 6.72 -3.40
CA ALA A 235 -7.07 5.66 -2.76
C ALA A 235 -7.24 5.63 -1.23
N PHE A 236 -7.45 6.78 -0.58
CA PHE A 236 -7.74 6.82 0.87
C PHE A 236 -9.01 6.08 1.28
N ARG A 237 -9.97 5.83 0.38
CA ARG A 237 -11.15 5.00 0.66
C ARG A 237 -10.78 3.52 0.84
N HIS A 238 -9.62 3.11 0.32
CA HIS A 238 -9.09 1.74 0.39
C HIS A 238 -8.06 1.57 1.51
N LYS A 239 -7.99 2.50 2.48
CA LYS A 239 -7.12 2.44 3.67
C LYS A 239 -5.63 2.22 3.35
N VAL A 240 -5.17 2.80 2.24
CA VAL A 240 -3.74 2.77 1.86
C VAL A 240 -2.90 3.59 2.84
N GLN A 241 -1.68 3.14 3.11
CA GLN A 241 -0.67 3.93 3.82
C GLN A 241 0.08 4.83 2.81
N VAL A 242 0.59 5.97 3.23
CA VAL A 242 1.39 6.86 2.37
C VAL A 242 2.85 6.75 2.75
N ILE A 243 3.73 6.55 1.77
CA ILE A 243 5.18 6.53 1.97
C ILE A 243 5.77 7.71 1.20
N PHE A 244 6.46 8.61 1.88
CA PHE A 244 7.20 9.68 1.20
C PHE A 244 8.58 9.19 0.81
N LYS A 245 9.01 9.51 -0.42
CA LYS A 245 10.34 9.16 -0.95
C LYS A 245 11.09 10.43 -1.35
N GLY A 246 12.35 10.52 -0.94
CA GLY A 246 13.24 11.63 -1.33
C GLY A 246 12.90 12.99 -0.71
N LEU A 247 12.34 13.03 0.50
CA LEU A 247 12.04 14.29 1.18
C LEU A 247 13.33 15.08 1.51
N PRO A 248 13.29 16.42 1.42
CA PRO A 248 14.36 17.25 1.96
C PRO A 248 14.38 17.10 3.48
N GLY A 249 15.49 16.69 4.09
CA GLY A 249 15.53 16.45 5.54
C GLY A 249 16.05 15.09 6.00
N GLY A 250 16.64 14.27 5.13
CA GLY A 250 17.24 12.98 5.51
C GLY A 250 18.36 13.11 6.56
N ALA A 251 18.94 11.99 6.98
CA ALA A 251 19.92 11.89 8.09
C ALA A 251 21.15 12.82 8.02
N GLU A 252 21.38 13.48 6.88
CA GLU A 252 22.49 14.42 6.62
C GLU A 252 22.03 15.84 6.26
N ALA A 253 20.77 16.21 6.49
CA ALA A 253 20.20 17.46 5.98
C ALA A 253 20.59 18.72 6.78
N GLU A 254 20.73 19.84 6.06
CA GLU A 254 21.03 21.15 6.62
C GLU A 254 19.90 21.69 7.51
N ALA A 255 20.26 22.58 8.45
CA ALA A 255 19.32 23.23 9.36
C ALA A 255 18.21 23.98 8.58
N GLY A 256 16.97 23.52 8.69
CA GLY A 256 15.79 24.06 7.98
C GLY A 256 15.07 23.05 7.08
N ALA A 257 15.73 21.95 6.69
CA ALA A 257 15.15 20.92 5.83
C ALA A 257 13.97 20.17 6.51
N GLU A 258 14.02 19.96 7.83
CA GLU A 258 12.89 19.38 8.59
C GLU A 258 11.61 20.21 8.51
N ALA A 259 11.74 21.55 8.53
CA ALA A 259 10.60 22.45 8.37
C ALA A 259 9.99 22.31 6.97
N ASP A 260 10.81 22.02 5.95
CA ASP A 260 10.34 21.77 4.59
C ASP A 260 9.67 20.41 4.43
N ALA A 261 10.21 19.33 5.01
CA ALA A 261 9.56 18.01 5.04
C ALA A 261 8.15 18.08 5.63
N SER A 262 7.97 18.82 6.73
CA SER A 262 6.69 18.98 7.41
C SER A 262 5.57 19.54 6.51
N LYS A 263 5.92 20.33 5.50
CA LYS A 263 4.96 20.91 4.55
C LYS A 263 4.32 19.83 3.67
N TYR A 264 5.07 18.80 3.30
CA TYR A 264 4.57 17.67 2.50
C TYR A 264 3.57 16.83 3.30
N LEU A 265 3.90 16.49 4.55
CA LEU A 265 2.97 15.82 5.46
C LEU A 265 1.70 16.63 5.67
N HIS A 266 1.85 17.93 5.92
CA HIS A 266 0.71 18.81 6.13
C HIS A 266 -0.22 18.83 4.90
N TYR A 267 0.34 18.87 3.70
CA TYR A 267 -0.45 18.81 2.48
C TYR A 267 -1.21 17.48 2.33
N ILE A 268 -0.55 16.33 2.54
CA ILE A 268 -1.20 15.01 2.45
C ILE A 268 -2.27 14.84 3.55
N ALA A 269 -1.99 15.27 4.79
CA ALA A 269 -2.97 15.27 5.86
C ALA A 269 -4.20 16.13 5.52
N ARG A 270 -4.00 17.30 4.92
CA ARG A 270 -5.09 18.14 4.43
C ARG A 270 -5.88 17.48 3.29
N LEU A 271 -5.21 16.78 2.38
CA LEU A 271 -5.90 16.00 1.33
C LEU A 271 -6.77 14.91 1.94
N PHE A 272 -6.22 14.17 2.90
CA PHE A 272 -6.95 13.14 3.63
C PHE A 272 -8.17 13.70 4.35
N GLN A 273 -8.04 14.83 5.04
CA GLN A 273 -9.16 15.51 5.71
C GLN A 273 -10.18 16.11 4.73
N SER A 274 -9.80 16.35 3.47
CA SER A 274 -10.72 16.87 2.45
C SER A 274 -11.67 15.83 1.87
N ARG A 275 -11.52 14.55 2.25
CA ARG A 275 -12.44 13.49 1.83
C ARG A 275 -13.84 13.70 2.44
N PRO A 276 -14.92 13.41 1.71
CA PRO A 276 -16.26 13.42 2.28
C PRO A 276 -16.34 12.49 3.49
N ALA A 277 -17.01 12.93 4.56
CA ALA A 277 -17.30 12.05 5.68
C ALA A 277 -18.22 10.91 5.23
N PRO A 278 -17.98 9.66 5.65
CA PRO A 278 -18.84 8.55 5.28
C PRO A 278 -20.23 8.75 5.88
N THR A 279 -21.25 8.48 5.09
CA THR A 279 -22.65 8.48 5.54
C THR A 279 -22.87 7.42 6.62
N PRO A 280 -23.95 7.52 7.45
CA PRO A 280 -24.27 6.48 8.43
C PRO A 280 -24.41 5.08 7.83
N GLN A 281 -24.89 4.99 6.59
CA GLN A 281 -25.00 3.74 5.84
C GLN A 281 -23.61 3.20 5.47
N GLU A 282 -22.74 4.02 4.88
CA GLU A 282 -21.36 3.60 4.54
C GLU A 282 -20.58 3.17 5.80
N GLN A 283 -20.79 3.82 6.94
CA GLN A 283 -20.17 3.42 8.22
C GLN A 283 -20.67 2.06 8.71
N PHE A 284 -21.97 1.78 8.54
CA PHE A 284 -22.57 0.48 8.87
C PHE A 284 -22.08 -0.63 7.92
N GLU A 285 -21.90 -0.34 6.64
CA GLU A 285 -21.45 -1.28 5.61
C GLU A 285 -19.94 -1.56 5.65
N LEU A 286 -19.15 -0.65 6.24
CA LEU A 286 -17.68 -0.72 6.24
C LEU A 286 -17.09 -2.08 6.71
N PRO A 287 -17.60 -2.74 7.76
CA PRO A 287 -17.10 -4.06 8.18
C PRO A 287 -17.40 -5.19 7.18
N TYR A 288 -18.35 -4.98 6.25
CA TYR A 288 -18.79 -5.94 5.26
C TYR A 288 -18.14 -5.72 3.88
N HIS A 289 -17.32 -4.68 3.72
CA HIS A 289 -16.54 -4.49 2.50
C HIS A 289 -15.61 -5.68 2.28
N ASP A 290 -15.64 -6.24 1.07
CA ASP A 290 -14.88 -7.42 0.66
C ASP A 290 -15.06 -8.65 1.58
N TYR A 291 -16.19 -8.72 2.30
CA TYR A 291 -16.55 -9.86 3.15
C TYR A 291 -17.59 -10.74 2.46
N LEU A 292 -17.20 -11.95 2.07
CA LEU A 292 -18.10 -12.89 1.41
C LEU A 292 -19.14 -13.44 2.40
N GLN A 293 -20.41 -13.35 2.02
CA GLN A 293 -21.54 -13.86 2.79
C GLN A 293 -22.36 -14.83 1.94
N ALA A 294 -22.85 -15.91 2.55
CA ALA A 294 -23.82 -16.78 1.90
C ALA A 294 -25.18 -16.04 1.84
N PRO A 295 -25.87 -16.05 0.69
CA PRO A 295 -27.23 -15.53 0.61
C PRO A 295 -28.16 -16.28 1.55
N LEU A 296 -28.96 -15.55 2.33
CA LEU A 296 -29.93 -16.15 3.27
C LEU A 296 -30.97 -16.99 2.53
N GLN A 297 -31.42 -18.08 3.16
CA GLN A 297 -32.48 -18.97 2.64
C GLN A 297 -33.68 -19.07 3.61
N PRO A 298 -34.49 -17.99 3.79
CA PRO A 298 -35.52 -17.94 4.84
C PRO A 298 -36.68 -18.94 4.67
N LEU A 299 -36.82 -19.54 3.49
CA LEU A 299 -37.81 -20.60 3.23
C LEU A 299 -37.36 -21.95 3.76
N GLN A 300 -36.04 -22.21 3.69
CA GLN A 300 -35.45 -23.47 4.09
C GLN A 300 -35.02 -23.43 5.56
N ASP A 301 -34.47 -22.29 6.00
CA ASP A 301 -33.86 -22.11 7.30
C ASP A 301 -34.65 -21.09 8.13
N ASP A 302 -34.89 -21.43 9.39
CA ASP A 302 -35.43 -20.48 10.37
C ASP A 302 -34.37 -19.42 10.69
N LEU A 303 -34.65 -18.16 10.35
CA LEU A 303 -33.74 -17.06 10.62
C LEU A 303 -33.68 -16.75 12.12
N GLU A 304 -32.48 -16.44 12.60
CA GLU A 304 -32.26 -15.99 13.97
C GLU A 304 -32.88 -14.62 14.25
N SER A 305 -33.30 -14.38 15.50
CA SER A 305 -33.91 -13.11 15.93
C SER A 305 -33.09 -11.86 15.55
N GLN A 306 -31.76 -11.94 15.68
CA GLN A 306 -30.85 -10.84 15.32
C GLN A 306 -30.90 -10.49 13.82
N THR A 307 -31.20 -11.47 12.96
CA THR A 307 -31.37 -11.24 11.52
C THR A 307 -32.61 -10.38 11.26
N TYR A 308 -33.72 -10.67 11.93
CA TYR A 308 -34.93 -9.84 11.87
C TYR A 308 -34.70 -8.44 12.42
N GLU A 309 -34.01 -8.31 13.56
CA GLU A 309 -33.66 -7.02 14.14
C GLU A 309 -32.87 -6.15 13.13
N THR A 310 -31.99 -6.76 12.34
CA THR A 310 -31.25 -6.06 11.28
C THR A 310 -32.18 -5.63 10.14
N PHE A 311 -33.13 -6.48 9.74
CA PHE A 311 -34.15 -6.11 8.75
C PHE A 311 -35.03 -4.95 9.20
N GLU A 312 -35.40 -4.91 10.48
CA GLU A 312 -36.26 -3.90 11.08
C GLU A 312 -35.61 -2.52 11.17
N LYS A 313 -34.28 -2.46 11.11
CA LYS A 313 -33.51 -1.21 11.10
C LYS A 313 -33.55 -0.43 9.78
N ASP A 314 -34.15 -0.97 8.72
CA ASP A 314 -34.34 -0.25 7.44
C ASP A 314 -35.69 0.50 7.41
N PRO A 315 -35.72 1.81 7.74
CA PRO A 315 -36.97 2.57 7.74
C PRO A 315 -37.53 2.81 6.33
N VAL A 316 -36.66 2.87 5.31
CA VAL A 316 -37.07 3.16 3.93
C VAL A 316 -37.95 2.03 3.42
N LYS A 317 -37.55 0.77 3.66
CA LYS A 317 -38.32 -0.41 3.29
C LYS A 317 -39.75 -0.36 3.83
N TYR A 318 -39.94 -0.17 5.14
CA TYR A 318 -41.28 -0.24 5.74
C TYR A 318 -42.17 0.96 5.37
N VAL A 319 -41.60 2.17 5.25
CA VAL A 319 -42.33 3.35 4.75
C VAL A 319 -42.87 3.10 3.34
N ARG A 320 -42.08 2.44 2.47
CA ARG A 320 -42.52 2.09 1.12
C ARG A 320 -43.61 1.03 1.12
N TYR A 321 -43.54 0.04 1.99
CA TYR A 321 -44.63 -0.93 2.17
C TYR A 321 -45.92 -0.24 2.64
N GLU A 322 -45.84 0.64 3.64
CA GLU A 322 -46.99 1.39 4.14
C GLU A 322 -47.64 2.24 3.05
N GLU A 323 -46.83 3.02 2.31
CA GLU A 323 -47.31 3.85 1.19
C GLU A 323 -47.98 3.01 0.11
N ALA A 324 -47.39 1.87 -0.25
CA ALA A 324 -47.96 0.96 -1.25
C ALA A 324 -49.30 0.35 -0.78
N ILE A 325 -49.37 -0.07 0.48
CA ILE A 325 -50.61 -0.61 1.07
C ILE A 325 -51.68 0.47 1.12
N PHE A 326 -51.34 1.68 1.56
CA PHE A 326 -52.25 2.81 1.63
C PHE A 326 -52.89 3.13 0.27
N ARG A 327 -52.06 3.28 -0.77
CA ARG A 327 -52.55 3.55 -2.13
C ARG A 327 -53.43 2.42 -2.67
N CYS A 328 -53.03 1.17 -2.45
CA CYS A 328 -53.83 0.01 -2.84
C CYS A 328 -55.21 0.00 -2.14
N LEU A 329 -55.26 0.36 -0.86
CA LEU A 329 -56.52 0.48 -0.12
C LEU A 329 -57.39 1.62 -0.64
N GLN A 330 -56.80 2.77 -0.98
CA GLN A 330 -57.52 3.89 -1.60
C GLN A 330 -58.13 3.48 -2.94
N ASP A 331 -57.35 2.81 -3.79
CA ASP A 331 -57.81 2.33 -5.10
C ASP A 331 -58.98 1.34 -4.93
N LYS A 332 -58.86 0.38 -4.00
CA LYS A 332 -59.94 -0.58 -3.71
C LYS A 332 -61.21 0.10 -3.21
N LEU A 333 -61.10 1.03 -2.26
CA LEU A 333 -62.24 1.80 -1.75
C LEU A 333 -62.89 2.66 -2.84
N SER A 334 -62.11 3.14 -3.81
CA SER A 334 -62.64 3.89 -4.95
C SER A 334 -63.34 3.01 -5.99
N ALA A 335 -63.00 1.72 -6.05
CA ALA A 335 -63.55 0.75 -7.00
C ALA A 335 -64.85 0.06 -6.54
N GLY A 336 -65.23 0.17 -5.25
CA GLY A 336 -66.45 -0.41 -4.67
C GLY A 336 -66.19 -1.66 -3.83
#